data_AF-A0A973JMB0-F1
#
_entry.id   AF-A0A973JMB0-F1
#
_cell.length_a   1.000
_cell.length_b   1.000
_cell.length_c   1.000
_cell.angle_alpha   90.00
_cell.angle_beta   90.00
_cell.angle_gamma   90.00
#
_symmetry.space_group_name_H-M   'P 1'
#
loop_
_entity.id
_entity.type
_entity.pdbx_description
1 polymer ?
#
loop_
_entity_poly.entity_id
_entity_poly.type
_entity_poly.pdbx_seq_one_letter_code
_entity_poly.pdbx_strand_id
1 'polypeptide(L)'
;MFRNYSKKLLLRSAIVLPAWMIVGMYVASMIIALGYYLFGRLGLSFESINENVLSTVLAVLLYVISAMIIIGVPYILTRKKPSLNDLGFSRLPTWTDILIAPAGFVIYIILSSILLMTATHLLPWFNPEQVQNTGFGNFGHSLDLVLAFIMLVVVAPLAEETLFRGYLFSRLRRDMPLWLATILTSVVFGFVHGAWNLAFDTFALSLVLCTLREYTSSIWASVLLHMIKNALAFYILFIVH
;
A
#
# COMPACT_ATOMS: atom_id res chain seq x y z
N MET A 1 21.24 20.11 -8.48
CA MET A 1 22.29 19.23 -9.03
C MET A 1 21.60 18.05 -9.72
N PHE A 2 21.57 18.02 -11.05
CA PHE A 2 20.92 16.93 -11.80
C PHE A 2 21.82 15.69 -11.79
N ARG A 3 21.36 14.57 -11.22
CA ARG A 3 22.09 13.30 -11.24
C ARG A 3 22.13 12.78 -12.68
N ASN A 4 23.31 12.46 -13.20
CA ASN A 4 23.43 11.80 -14.50
C ASN A 4 23.03 10.32 -14.36
N TYR A 5 21.85 9.97 -14.87
CA TYR A 5 21.34 8.60 -14.86
C TYR A 5 21.78 7.85 -16.12
N SER A 6 22.24 6.61 -15.98
CA SER A 6 22.48 5.73 -17.12
C SER A 6 21.15 5.35 -17.77
N LYS A 7 20.94 5.71 -19.05
CA LYS A 7 19.69 5.42 -19.79
C LYS A 7 19.30 3.93 -19.73
N LYS A 8 20.29 3.04 -19.80
CA LYS A 8 20.07 1.57 -19.74
C LYS A 8 19.62 1.12 -18.35
N LEU A 9 20.20 1.67 -17.30
CA LEU A 9 19.82 1.36 -15.91
C LEU A 9 18.42 1.91 -15.60
N LEU A 10 18.14 3.15 -16.03
CA LEU A 10 16.85 3.81 -15.88
C LEU A 10 15.73 2.98 -16.51
N LEU A 11 15.89 2.58 -17.78
CA LEU A 11 14.87 1.81 -18.50
C LEU A 11 14.61 0.44 -17.83
N ARG A 12 15.69 -0.23 -17.40
CA ARG A 12 15.57 -1.52 -16.72
C ARG A 12 14.83 -1.39 -15.39
N SER A 13 15.24 -0.45 -14.54
CA SER A 13 14.63 -0.27 -13.21
C SER A 13 13.18 0.20 -13.29
N ALA A 14 12.84 1.07 -14.25
CA ALA A 14 11.49 1.58 -14.48
C ALA A 14 10.48 0.49 -14.88
N ILE A 15 10.94 -0.66 -15.37
CA ILE A 15 10.06 -1.77 -15.77
C ILE A 15 10.16 -2.92 -14.77
N VAL A 16 11.38 -3.36 -14.45
CA VAL A 16 11.61 -4.57 -13.67
C VAL A 16 11.13 -4.40 -12.23
N LEU A 17 11.38 -3.25 -11.58
CA LEU A 17 10.98 -3.07 -10.18
C LEU A 17 9.45 -2.95 -10.02
N PRO A 18 8.73 -2.15 -10.82
CA PRO A 18 7.26 -2.17 -10.85
C PRO A 18 6.68 -3.56 -11.12
N ALA A 19 7.17 -4.24 -12.16
CA ALA A 19 6.68 -5.58 -12.48
C ALA A 19 6.94 -6.58 -11.35
N TRP A 20 8.12 -6.52 -10.72
CA TRP A 20 8.46 -7.37 -9.58
C TRP A 20 7.54 -7.12 -8.38
N MET A 21 7.21 -5.85 -8.11
CA MET A 21 6.28 -5.49 -7.05
C MET A 21 4.89 -6.11 -7.30
N ILE A 22 4.34 -5.91 -8.51
CA ILE A 22 3.03 -6.44 -8.90
C ILE A 22 3.04 -7.96 -8.82
N VAL A 23 3.96 -8.61 -9.52
CA VAL A 23 4.06 -10.08 -9.54
C VAL A 23 4.25 -10.64 -8.14
N GLY A 24 5.07 -10.01 -7.30
CA GLY A 24 5.27 -10.45 -5.91
C GLY A 24 3.98 -10.45 -5.08
N MET A 25 3.17 -9.39 -5.19
CA MET A 25 1.88 -9.30 -4.47
C MET A 25 0.83 -10.27 -5.03
N TYR A 26 0.74 -10.42 -6.35
CA TYR A 26 -0.20 -11.39 -6.96
C TYR A 26 0.21 -12.84 -6.70
N VAL A 27 1.51 -13.16 -6.70
CA VAL A 27 1.96 -14.51 -6.31
C VAL A 27 1.66 -14.77 -4.84
N ALA A 28 1.85 -13.79 -3.95
CA ALA A 28 1.47 -13.93 -2.55
C ALA A 28 -0.04 -14.22 -2.38
N SER A 29 -0.90 -13.49 -3.09
CA SER A 29 -2.34 -13.73 -3.04
C SER A 29 -2.74 -15.09 -3.62
N MET A 30 -2.09 -15.52 -4.71
CA MET A 30 -2.31 -16.86 -5.29
C MET A 30 -1.87 -17.98 -4.34
N ILE A 31 -0.76 -17.83 -3.61
CA ILE A 31 -0.33 -18.81 -2.60
C ILE A 31 -1.38 -18.95 -1.49
N ILE A 32 -1.91 -17.83 -1.02
CA ILE A 32 -2.96 -17.82 0.03
C ILE A 32 -4.24 -18.47 -0.49
N ALA A 33 -4.69 -18.09 -1.70
CA ALA A 33 -5.88 -18.65 -2.31
C ALA A 33 -5.75 -20.17 -2.53
N LEU A 34 -4.58 -20.63 -3.00
CA LEU A 34 -4.28 -22.05 -3.15
C LEU A 34 -4.31 -22.77 -1.80
N GLY A 35 -3.68 -22.20 -0.77
CA GLY A 35 -3.71 -22.76 0.58
C GLY A 35 -5.15 -22.91 1.09
N TYR A 36 -5.95 -21.85 1.01
CA TYR A 36 -7.36 -21.86 1.39
C TYR A 36 -8.15 -22.94 0.65
N TYR A 37 -7.97 -23.06 -0.67
CA TYR A 37 -8.61 -24.09 -1.49
C TYR A 37 -8.20 -25.52 -1.08
N LEU A 38 -6.91 -25.76 -0.83
CA LEU A 38 -6.40 -27.08 -0.43
C LEU A 38 -6.92 -27.50 0.95
N PHE A 39 -7.01 -26.58 1.91
CA PHE A 39 -7.63 -26.86 3.21
C PHE A 39 -9.09 -27.34 3.05
N GLY A 40 -9.86 -26.66 2.20
CA GLY A 40 -11.23 -27.08 1.88
C GLY A 40 -11.30 -28.48 1.24
N ARG A 41 -10.34 -28.82 0.37
CA ARG A 41 -10.24 -30.17 -0.24
C ARG A 41 -9.91 -31.27 0.77
N LEU A 42 -9.23 -30.94 1.86
CA LEU A 42 -8.92 -31.85 2.96
C LEU A 42 -10.06 -31.96 4.00
N GLY A 43 -11.19 -31.30 3.75
CA GLY A 43 -12.32 -31.26 4.69
C GLY A 43 -12.12 -30.32 5.88
N LEU A 44 -11.09 -29.46 5.85
CA LEU A 44 -10.85 -28.44 6.86
C LEU A 44 -11.56 -27.15 6.43
N SER A 45 -12.78 -26.94 6.94
CA SER A 45 -13.55 -25.71 6.66
C SER A 45 -13.20 -24.60 7.65
N PHE A 46 -13.29 -23.35 7.18
CA PHE A 46 -13.09 -22.15 7.99
C PHE A 46 -14.41 -21.48 8.38
N GLU A 47 -15.56 -22.09 8.05
CA GLU A 47 -16.90 -21.54 8.29
C GLU A 47 -17.20 -21.32 9.78
N SER A 48 -16.58 -22.11 10.66
CA SER A 48 -16.72 -21.97 12.12
C SER A 48 -15.84 -20.86 12.71
N ILE A 49 -14.92 -20.29 11.93
CA ILE A 49 -14.06 -19.19 12.36
C ILE A 49 -14.78 -17.88 12.12
N ASN A 50 -14.72 -16.98 13.10
CA ASN A 50 -15.19 -15.60 12.95
C ASN A 50 -14.55 -14.96 11.70
N GLU A 51 -15.37 -14.37 10.83
CA GLU A 51 -14.94 -13.83 9.54
C GLU A 51 -13.88 -12.73 9.68
N ASN A 52 -13.98 -11.87 10.70
CA ASN A 52 -13.02 -10.77 10.93
C ASN A 52 -11.68 -11.30 11.42
N VAL A 53 -11.68 -12.36 12.24
CA VAL A 53 -10.46 -13.08 12.63
C VAL A 53 -9.80 -13.70 11.40
N LEU A 54 -10.57 -14.40 10.56
CA LEU A 54 -10.06 -15.01 9.33
C LEU A 54 -9.48 -13.96 8.38
N SER A 55 -10.20 -12.86 8.12
CA SER A 55 -9.73 -11.77 7.26
C SER A 55 -8.48 -11.09 7.81
N THR A 56 -8.37 -10.92 9.13
CA THR A 56 -7.14 -10.42 9.76
C THR A 56 -5.96 -11.35 9.49
N VAL A 57 -6.14 -12.66 9.71
CA VAL A 57 -5.08 -13.65 9.47
C VAL A 57 -4.66 -13.66 8.00
N LEU A 58 -5.61 -13.69 7.07
CA LEU A 58 -5.33 -13.69 5.64
C LEU A 58 -4.62 -12.41 5.20
N ALA A 59 -5.01 -11.24 5.73
CA ALA A 59 -4.36 -9.97 5.42
C ALA A 59 -2.92 -9.91 5.96
N VAL A 60 -2.68 -10.38 7.20
CA VAL A 60 -1.31 -10.48 7.75
C VAL A 60 -0.46 -11.42 6.91
N LEU A 61 -0.98 -12.60 6.56
CA LEU A 61 -0.28 -13.55 5.69
C LEU A 61 0.05 -12.93 4.34
N LEU A 62 -0.87 -12.16 3.74
CA LEU A 62 -0.64 -11.49 2.47
C LEU A 62 0.56 -10.53 2.56
N TYR A 63 0.63 -9.69 3.59
CA TYR A 63 1.75 -8.76 3.75
C TYR A 63 3.07 -9.47 4.07
N VAL A 64 3.04 -10.49 4.93
CA VAL A 64 4.24 -11.27 5.28
C VAL A 64 4.79 -12.01 4.06
N ILE A 65 3.95 -12.73 3.31
CA ILE A 65 4.36 -13.45 2.10
C ILE A 65 4.82 -12.46 1.01
N SER A 66 4.11 -11.35 0.83
CA SER A 66 4.53 -10.29 -0.09
C SER A 66 5.92 -9.75 0.27
N ALA A 67 6.19 -9.46 1.55
CA ALA A 67 7.51 -9.01 1.99
C ALA A 67 8.60 -10.07 1.79
N MET A 68 8.31 -11.35 2.08
CA MET A 68 9.23 -12.46 1.83
C MET A 68 9.60 -12.59 0.35
N ILE A 69 8.63 -12.45 -0.55
CA ILE A 69 8.88 -12.49 -1.99
C ILE A 69 9.62 -11.22 -2.41
N ILE A 70 9.02 -10.05 -2.19
CA ILE A 70 9.46 -8.78 -2.77
C ILE A 70 10.83 -8.39 -2.25
N ILE A 71 11.09 -8.54 -0.95
CA ILE A 71 12.35 -8.16 -0.28
C ILE A 71 13.25 -9.37 -0.09
N GLY A 72 12.70 -10.49 0.37
CA GLY A 72 13.46 -11.69 0.75
C GLY A 72 14.11 -12.41 -0.44
N VAL A 73 13.41 -12.59 -1.57
CA VAL A 73 13.99 -13.27 -2.74
C VAL A 73 15.20 -12.49 -3.30
N PRO A 74 15.12 -11.17 -3.56
CA PRO A 74 16.29 -10.41 -3.98
C PRO A 74 17.42 -10.42 -2.95
N TYR A 75 17.10 -10.44 -1.65
CA TYR A 75 18.11 -10.62 -0.60
C TYR A 75 18.83 -11.97 -0.73
N ILE A 76 18.11 -13.08 -0.91
CA ILE A 76 18.68 -14.43 -1.04
C ILE A 76 19.56 -14.52 -2.31
N LEU A 77 19.08 -13.99 -3.43
CA LEU A 77 19.77 -14.06 -4.72
C LEU A 77 21.02 -13.18 -4.77
N THR A 78 20.97 -11.98 -4.18
CA THR A 78 22.09 -11.01 -4.23
C THR A 78 23.00 -11.07 -3.02
N ARG A 79 22.57 -11.73 -1.94
CA ARG A 79 23.19 -11.72 -0.60
C ARG A 79 23.36 -10.31 0.00
N LYS A 80 22.66 -9.31 -0.53
CA LYS A 80 22.68 -7.93 -0.04
C LYS A 80 21.44 -7.66 0.81
N LYS A 81 21.62 -7.69 2.13
CA LYS A 81 20.53 -7.41 3.08
C LYS A 81 20.18 -5.92 3.02
N PRO A 82 18.91 -5.54 2.77
CA PRO A 82 18.50 -4.15 2.92
C PRO A 82 18.58 -3.75 4.38
N SER A 83 19.19 -2.60 4.67
CA SER A 83 19.17 -2.00 5.99
C SER A 83 17.79 -1.41 6.31
N LEU A 84 17.48 -1.20 7.58
CA LEU A 84 16.27 -0.47 7.99
C LEU A 84 16.23 0.95 7.37
N ASN A 85 17.39 1.59 7.23
CA ASN A 85 17.53 2.88 6.54
C ASN A 85 17.17 2.77 5.05
N ASP A 86 17.53 1.67 4.38
CA ASP A 86 17.15 1.43 2.98
C ASP A 86 15.63 1.28 2.82
N LEU A 87 14.95 0.75 3.85
CA LEU A 87 13.50 0.61 3.92
C LEU A 87 12.81 1.86 4.49
N GLY A 88 13.55 2.94 4.74
CA GLY A 88 13.00 4.22 5.19
C GLY A 88 12.74 4.35 6.69
N PHE A 89 13.17 3.37 7.49
CA PHE A 89 13.20 3.43 8.96
C PHE A 89 14.52 4.03 9.46
N SER A 90 14.84 5.25 8.99
CA SER A 90 16.10 5.94 9.29
C SER A 90 16.16 6.56 10.68
N ARG A 91 14.99 6.82 11.28
CA ARG A 91 14.79 7.44 12.59
C ARG A 91 13.42 7.06 13.15
N LEU A 92 13.11 7.46 14.38
CA LEU A 92 11.75 7.41 14.94
C LEU A 92 10.87 8.56 14.41
N PRO A 93 9.53 8.49 14.56
CA PRO A 93 8.63 9.60 14.24
C PRO A 93 9.03 10.88 14.98
N THR A 94 8.98 12.02 14.30
CA THR A 94 9.24 13.34 14.88
C THR A 94 8.00 14.21 14.86
N TRP A 95 8.03 15.30 15.62
CA TRP A 95 6.99 16.34 15.57
C TRP A 95 6.74 16.87 14.16
N THR A 96 7.79 16.97 13.33
CA THR A 96 7.65 17.35 11.92
C THR A 96 6.73 16.38 11.18
N ASP A 97 6.91 15.06 11.35
CA ASP A 97 6.05 14.07 10.69
C ASP A 97 4.58 14.22 11.11
N ILE A 98 4.36 14.40 12.41
CA ILE A 98 3.02 14.56 13.00
C ILE A 98 2.34 15.81 12.46
N LEU A 99 3.07 16.92 12.32
CA LEU A 99 2.52 18.20 11.88
C LEU A 99 2.30 18.29 10.37
N ILE A 100 3.14 17.65 9.55
CA ILE A 100 2.98 17.70 8.09
C ILE A 100 1.97 16.68 7.56
N ALA A 101 1.69 15.59 8.29
CA ALA A 101 0.74 14.57 7.85
C ALA A 101 -0.69 15.12 7.64
N PRO A 102 -1.27 15.95 8.52
CA PRO A 102 -2.55 16.63 8.27
C PRO A 102 -2.53 17.57 7.06
N ALA A 103 -1.44 18.32 6.87
CA ALA A 103 -1.30 19.19 5.70
C ALA A 103 -1.26 18.38 4.39
N GLY A 104 -0.52 17.27 4.39
CA GLY A 104 -0.52 16.33 3.27
C GLY A 104 -1.89 15.69 3.05
N PHE A 105 -2.64 15.40 4.11
CA PHE A 105 -3.99 14.87 4.00
C PHE A 105 -4.93 15.82 3.25
N VAL A 106 -4.87 17.13 3.52
CA VAL A 106 -5.62 18.15 2.77
C VAL A 106 -5.25 18.14 1.29
N ILE A 107 -3.94 18.09 0.97
CA ILE A 107 -3.46 18.01 -0.42
C ILE A 107 -3.99 16.75 -1.10
N TYR A 108 -3.93 15.61 -0.41
CA TYR A 108 -4.45 14.34 -0.91
C TYR A 108 -5.94 14.43 -1.24
N ILE A 109 -6.77 14.98 -0.35
CA ILE A 109 -8.22 15.10 -0.59
C ILE A 109 -8.51 15.95 -1.82
N ILE A 110 -7.79 17.06 -2.01
CA ILE A 110 -7.94 17.92 -3.18
C ILE A 110 -7.55 17.15 -4.45
N LEU A 111 -6.39 16.48 -4.45
CA LEU A 111 -5.92 15.71 -5.61
C LEU A 111 -6.85 14.55 -5.95
N SER A 112 -7.29 13.79 -4.95
CA SER A 112 -8.22 12.66 -5.12
C SER A 112 -9.54 13.15 -5.69
N SER A 113 -10.11 14.24 -5.14
CA SER A 113 -11.35 14.85 -5.65
C SER A 113 -11.23 15.27 -7.11
N ILE A 114 -10.14 15.95 -7.50
CA ILE A 114 -9.91 16.38 -8.88
C ILE A 114 -9.81 15.16 -9.81
N LEU A 115 -9.06 14.14 -9.42
CA LEU A 115 -8.85 12.94 -10.21
C LEU A 115 -10.13 12.12 -10.39
N LEU A 116 -10.89 11.90 -9.32
CA LEU A 116 -12.16 11.19 -9.35
C LEU A 116 -13.23 11.94 -10.16
N MET A 117 -13.34 13.26 -9.98
CA MET A 117 -14.23 14.10 -10.78
C MET A 117 -13.87 14.04 -12.26
N THR A 118 -12.58 14.17 -12.58
CA THR A 118 -12.08 14.09 -13.96
C THR A 118 -12.36 12.72 -14.57
N ALA A 119 -12.09 11.63 -13.84
CA ALA A 119 -12.38 10.27 -14.29
C ALA A 119 -13.88 10.07 -14.57
N THR A 120 -14.74 10.54 -13.67
CA THR A 120 -16.20 10.45 -13.81
C THR A 120 -16.72 11.18 -15.06
N HIS A 121 -16.15 12.34 -15.40
CA HIS A 121 -16.57 13.09 -16.59
C HIS A 121 -15.98 12.57 -17.91
N LEU A 122 -14.75 12.03 -17.88
CA LEU A 122 -14.03 11.64 -19.10
C LEU A 122 -14.17 10.16 -19.45
N LEU A 123 -14.51 9.30 -18.50
CA LEU A 123 -14.54 7.85 -18.66
C LEU A 123 -15.98 7.34 -18.45
N PRO A 124 -16.75 7.06 -19.52
CA PRO A 124 -18.15 6.65 -19.41
C PRO A 124 -18.39 5.35 -18.63
N TRP A 125 -17.34 4.53 -18.47
CA TRP A 125 -17.36 3.26 -17.75
C TRP A 125 -16.92 3.38 -16.28
N PHE A 126 -16.48 4.57 -15.84
CA PHE A 126 -15.98 4.77 -14.49
C PHE A 126 -17.13 4.89 -13.49
N ASN A 127 -17.08 4.07 -12.44
CA ASN A 127 -18.06 4.11 -11.36
C ASN A 127 -17.38 4.60 -10.06
N PRO A 128 -17.58 5.86 -9.63
CA PRO A 128 -17.02 6.37 -8.38
C PRO A 128 -17.60 5.68 -7.14
N GLU A 129 -18.83 5.17 -7.24
CA GLU A 129 -19.58 4.55 -6.14
C GLU A 129 -19.37 3.03 -6.04
N GLN A 130 -18.40 2.48 -6.78
CA GLN A 130 -18.07 1.06 -6.68
C GLN A 130 -17.69 0.69 -5.23
N VAL A 131 -18.49 -0.18 -4.62
CA VAL A 131 -18.28 -0.62 -3.23
C VAL A 131 -16.95 -1.34 -3.09
N GLN A 132 -16.17 -0.92 -2.08
CA GLN A 132 -14.92 -1.58 -1.73
C GLN A 132 -15.19 -2.81 -0.86
N ASN A 133 -14.66 -3.97 -1.26
CA ASN A 133 -14.61 -5.14 -0.39
C ASN A 133 -13.34 -5.06 0.48
N THR A 134 -13.51 -4.77 1.77
CA THR A 134 -12.41 -4.73 2.74
C THR A 134 -12.07 -6.11 3.33
N GLY A 135 -12.95 -7.10 3.14
CA GLY A 135 -12.90 -8.39 3.83
C GLY A 135 -13.42 -8.35 5.28
N PHE A 136 -13.78 -7.18 5.81
CA PHE A 136 -14.28 -7.02 7.18
C PHE A 136 -15.78 -6.67 7.17
N GLY A 137 -16.55 -7.27 8.06
CA GLY A 137 -18.00 -7.16 8.09
C GLY A 137 -18.62 -7.74 9.37
N ASN A 138 -19.95 -7.79 9.42
CA ASN A 138 -20.74 -8.45 10.49
C ASN A 138 -20.15 -8.29 11.91
N PHE A 139 -19.99 -7.05 12.37
CA PHE A 139 -19.43 -6.73 13.68
C PHE A 139 -20.40 -7.13 14.80
N GLY A 140 -20.36 -8.41 15.21
CA GLY A 140 -21.18 -8.94 16.29
C GLY A 140 -20.62 -8.64 17.68
N HIS A 141 -19.30 -8.44 17.78
CA HIS A 141 -18.61 -8.13 19.04
C HIS A 141 -17.69 -6.92 18.90
N SER A 142 -17.48 -6.19 20.00
CA SER A 142 -16.57 -5.03 20.04
C SER A 142 -15.13 -5.38 19.64
N LEU A 143 -14.70 -6.62 19.88
CA LEU A 143 -13.38 -7.11 19.46
C LEU A 143 -13.23 -7.17 17.93
N ASP A 144 -14.30 -7.42 17.19
CA ASP A 144 -14.27 -7.49 15.73
C ASP A 144 -13.89 -6.13 15.12
N LEU A 145 -14.45 -5.04 15.68
CA LEU A 145 -14.12 -3.67 15.29
C LEU A 145 -12.67 -3.32 15.64
N VAL A 146 -12.18 -3.77 16.81
CA VAL A 146 -10.79 -3.54 17.21
C VAL A 146 -9.81 -4.25 16.27
N LEU A 147 -10.11 -5.49 15.88
CA LEU A 147 -9.30 -6.24 14.92
C LEU A 147 -9.27 -5.54 13.56
N ALA A 148 -10.44 -5.16 13.04
CA ALA A 148 -10.54 -4.43 11.78
C ALA A 148 -9.79 -3.09 11.82
N PHE A 149 -9.89 -2.34 12.93
CA PHE A 149 -9.18 -1.08 13.11
C PHE A 149 -7.67 -1.29 13.10
N ILE A 150 -7.15 -2.21 13.93
CA ILE A 150 -5.71 -2.49 13.99
C ILE A 150 -5.19 -2.91 12.61
N MET A 151 -5.92 -3.79 11.92
CA MET A 151 -5.48 -4.29 10.62
C MET A 151 -5.51 -3.19 9.54
N LEU A 152 -6.64 -2.52 9.35
CA LEU A 152 -6.85 -1.55 8.26
C LEU A 152 -6.18 -0.20 8.52
N VAL A 153 -6.11 0.25 9.78
CA VAL A 153 -5.62 1.59 10.12
C VAL A 153 -4.15 1.58 10.53
N VAL A 154 -3.62 0.47 11.06
CA VAL A 154 -2.23 0.42 11.56
C VAL A 154 -1.36 -0.51 10.74
N VAL A 155 -1.71 -1.80 10.68
CA VAL A 155 -0.85 -2.83 10.09
C VAL A 155 -0.73 -2.66 8.58
N ALA A 156 -1.84 -2.45 7.87
CA ALA A 156 -1.84 -2.27 6.42
C ALA A 156 -1.03 -1.03 6.00
N PRO A 157 -1.27 0.19 6.53
CA PRO A 157 -0.42 1.34 6.23
C PRO A 157 1.06 1.10 6.50
N LEU A 158 1.42 0.51 7.64
CA LEU A 158 2.83 0.25 7.94
C LEU A 158 3.48 -0.72 6.94
N ALA A 159 2.79 -1.81 6.58
CA ALA A 159 3.27 -2.79 5.62
C ALA A 159 3.39 -2.18 4.21
N GLU A 160 2.36 -1.46 3.77
CA GLU A 160 2.32 -0.80 2.47
C GLU A 160 3.37 0.30 2.35
N GLU A 161 3.53 1.18 3.35
CA GLU A 161 4.58 2.19 3.31
C GLU A 161 5.98 1.55 3.26
N THR A 162 6.19 0.44 3.97
CA THR A 162 7.46 -0.30 3.93
C THR A 162 7.75 -0.86 2.54
N LEU A 163 6.78 -1.52 1.91
CA LEU A 163 6.96 -2.15 0.59
C LEU A 163 7.06 -1.11 -0.54
N PHE A 164 6.23 -0.07 -0.50
CA PHE A 164 6.16 0.89 -1.60
C PHE A 164 7.13 2.06 -1.41
N ARG A 165 7.15 2.73 -0.24
CA ARG A 165 7.96 3.94 -0.04
C ARG A 165 9.35 3.59 0.48
N GLY A 166 9.41 2.58 1.35
CA GLY A 166 10.64 1.99 1.84
C GLY A 166 11.40 1.27 0.74
N TYR A 167 10.78 0.32 0.04
CA TYR A 167 11.49 -0.53 -0.92
C TYR A 167 11.39 -0.05 -2.39
N LEU A 168 10.19 0.00 -2.98
CA LEU A 168 10.02 0.30 -4.41
C LEU A 168 10.52 1.71 -4.76
N PHE A 169 9.97 2.74 -4.11
CA PHE A 169 10.32 4.14 -4.34
C PHE A 169 11.79 4.41 -4.08
N SER A 170 12.35 3.96 -2.94
CA SER A 170 13.76 4.17 -2.63
C SER A 170 14.69 3.61 -3.70
N ARG A 171 14.34 2.47 -4.32
CA ARG A 171 15.13 1.89 -5.41
C ARG A 171 14.94 2.62 -6.72
N LEU A 172 13.71 2.94 -7.11
CA LEU A 172 13.44 3.75 -8.30
C LEU A 172 14.18 5.09 -8.21
N ARG A 173 14.09 5.77 -7.06
CA ARG A 173 14.70 7.07 -6.81
C ARG A 173 16.22 7.09 -6.89
N ARG A 174 16.90 5.94 -6.73
CA ARG A 174 18.35 5.81 -6.97
C ARG A 174 18.70 5.94 -8.45
N ASP A 175 17.82 5.45 -9.32
CA ASP A 175 18.07 5.26 -10.74
C ASP A 175 17.35 6.29 -11.63
N MET A 176 16.46 7.11 -11.07
CA MET A 176 15.66 8.09 -11.83
C MET A 176 15.26 9.33 -11.01
N PRO A 177 14.85 10.43 -11.68
CA PRO A 177 14.43 11.66 -10.99
C PRO A 177 13.16 11.46 -10.17
N LEU A 178 12.97 12.33 -9.17
CA LEU A 178 11.86 12.29 -8.22
C LEU A 178 10.50 12.10 -8.90
N TRP A 179 10.16 12.95 -9.87
CA TRP A 179 8.85 12.92 -10.51
C TRP A 179 8.54 11.56 -11.15
N LEU A 180 9.53 10.91 -11.79
CA LEU A 180 9.33 9.63 -12.45
C LEU A 180 9.21 8.49 -11.43
N ALA A 181 10.04 8.49 -10.39
CA ALA A 181 9.96 7.51 -9.31
C ALA A 181 8.62 7.61 -8.57
N THR A 182 8.14 8.83 -8.32
CA THR A 182 6.83 9.10 -7.73
C THR A 182 5.70 8.58 -8.61
N ILE A 183 5.65 8.95 -9.89
CA ILE A 183 4.58 8.48 -10.80
C ILE A 183 4.57 6.96 -10.90
N LEU A 184 5.72 6.31 -11.12
CA LEU A 184 5.77 4.86 -11.24
C LEU A 184 5.35 4.16 -9.94
N THR A 185 5.77 4.66 -8.78
CA THR A 185 5.33 4.10 -7.49
C THR A 185 3.82 4.28 -7.31
N SER A 186 3.27 5.45 -7.64
CA SER A 186 1.84 5.73 -7.54
C SER A 186 0.99 4.89 -8.49
N VAL A 187 1.44 4.68 -9.73
CA VAL A 187 0.74 3.81 -10.69
C VAL A 187 0.67 2.38 -10.15
N VAL A 188 1.80 1.84 -9.67
CA VAL A 188 1.84 0.48 -9.13
C VAL A 188 0.98 0.37 -7.88
N PHE A 189 1.04 1.36 -6.98
CA PHE A 189 0.22 1.41 -5.78
C PHE A 189 -1.26 1.44 -6.12
N GLY A 190 -1.70 2.31 -7.03
CA GLY A 190 -3.09 2.36 -7.48
C GLY A 190 -3.55 1.05 -8.14
N PHE A 191 -2.73 0.48 -9.01
CA PHE A 191 -3.06 -0.73 -9.75
C PHE A 191 -3.36 -1.94 -8.84
N VAL A 192 -2.56 -2.15 -7.78
CA VAL A 192 -2.72 -3.33 -6.91
C VAL A 192 -3.99 -3.29 -6.04
N HIS A 193 -4.70 -2.16 -5.96
CA HIS A 193 -5.94 -2.05 -5.19
C HIS A 193 -7.16 -2.66 -5.90
N GLY A 194 -7.05 -3.04 -7.17
CA GLY A 194 -8.00 -3.94 -7.83
C GLY A 194 -9.35 -3.36 -8.25
N ALA A 195 -9.63 -2.09 -7.95
CA ALA A 195 -10.83 -1.37 -8.43
C ALA A 195 -10.45 0.01 -8.97
N TRP A 196 -11.13 0.48 -10.00
CA TRP A 196 -10.76 1.74 -10.67
C TRP A 196 -10.93 2.95 -9.76
N ASN A 197 -12.05 3.08 -9.03
CA ASN A 197 -12.23 4.18 -8.08
C ASN A 197 -11.15 4.20 -7.00
N LEU A 198 -10.81 3.03 -6.44
CA LEU A 198 -9.71 2.90 -5.48
C LEU A 198 -8.36 3.21 -6.11
N ALA A 199 -8.12 2.79 -7.35
CA ALA A 199 -6.85 3.04 -8.05
C ALA A 199 -6.59 4.54 -8.24
N PHE A 200 -7.60 5.33 -8.61
CA PHE A 200 -7.47 6.78 -8.72
C PHE A 200 -7.27 7.46 -7.36
N ASP A 201 -8.02 7.07 -6.33
CA ASP A 201 -7.88 7.59 -4.97
C ASP A 201 -6.48 7.31 -4.39
N THR A 202 -6.05 6.05 -4.47
CA THR A 202 -4.78 5.59 -3.91
C THR A 202 -3.59 6.05 -4.74
N PHE A 203 -3.74 6.24 -6.05
CA PHE A 203 -2.76 6.94 -6.88
C PHE A 203 -2.51 8.36 -6.36
N ALA A 204 -3.58 9.13 -6.12
CA ALA A 204 -3.51 10.48 -5.57
C ALA A 204 -2.80 10.50 -4.21
N LEU A 205 -3.20 9.59 -3.33
CA LEU A 205 -2.59 9.38 -2.02
C LEU A 205 -1.08 9.10 -2.14
N SER A 206 -0.69 8.18 -3.03
CA SER A 206 0.70 7.79 -3.23
C SER A 206 1.59 8.92 -3.76
N LEU A 207 1.06 9.82 -4.59
CA LEU A 207 1.80 11.01 -5.03
C LEU A 207 2.26 11.88 -3.83
N VAL A 208 1.34 12.11 -2.88
CA VAL A 208 1.62 12.89 -1.66
C VAL A 208 2.59 12.12 -0.76
N LEU A 209 2.35 10.83 -0.56
CA LEU A 209 3.16 9.98 0.31
C LEU A 209 4.61 9.83 -0.17
N CYS A 210 4.84 9.72 -1.48
CA CYS A 210 6.19 9.74 -2.06
C CYS A 210 6.89 11.07 -1.81
N THR A 211 6.16 12.19 -1.93
CA THR A 211 6.69 13.53 -1.70
C THR A 211 7.07 13.74 -0.24
N LEU A 212 6.23 13.30 0.70
CA LEU A 212 6.52 13.33 2.14
C LEU A 212 7.74 12.47 2.48
N ARG A 213 7.87 11.27 1.90
CA ARG A 213 9.03 10.40 2.12
C ARG A 213 10.32 10.97 1.53
N GLU A 214 10.27 11.65 0.40
CA GLU A 214 11.45 12.35 -0.14
C GLU A 214 11.85 13.51 0.78
N TYR A 215 10.88 14.34 1.19
CA TYR A 215 11.13 15.52 2.03
C TYR A 215 11.69 15.16 3.41
N THR A 216 11.14 14.13 4.05
CA THR A 216 11.52 13.74 5.42
C THR A 216 12.65 12.72 5.48
N SER A 217 13.02 12.12 4.33
CA SER A 217 13.97 11.00 4.26
C SER A 217 13.64 9.82 5.20
N SER A 218 12.35 9.66 5.51
CA SER A 218 11.77 8.69 6.43
C SER A 218 10.37 8.32 5.93
N ILE A 219 9.86 7.14 6.29
CA ILE A 219 8.47 6.78 5.93
C ILE A 219 7.44 7.29 6.94
N TRP A 220 7.84 7.79 8.12
CA TRP A 220 6.89 8.06 9.20
C TRP A 220 5.82 9.11 8.88
N ALA A 221 6.18 10.21 8.19
CA ALA A 221 5.17 11.17 7.73
C ALA A 221 4.17 10.53 6.76
N SER A 222 4.64 9.63 5.90
CA SER A 222 3.81 8.89 4.96
C SER A 222 2.91 7.88 5.69
N VAL A 223 3.46 7.14 6.64
CA VAL A 223 2.71 6.22 7.51
C VAL A 223 1.60 6.98 8.24
N LEU A 224 1.91 8.09 8.91
CA LEU A 224 0.93 8.85 9.67
C LEU A 224 -0.20 9.41 8.78
N LEU A 225 0.12 9.97 7.61
CA LEU A 225 -0.91 10.44 6.68
C LEU A 225 -1.81 9.28 6.23
N HIS A 226 -1.21 8.13 5.90
CA HIS A 226 -1.96 6.96 5.45
C HIS A 226 -2.84 6.40 6.57
N MET A 227 -2.33 6.34 7.81
CA MET A 227 -3.13 6.00 8.99
C MET A 227 -4.30 6.97 9.19
N ILE A 228 -4.09 8.29 9.03
CA ILE A 228 -5.18 9.29 9.12
C ILE A 228 -6.25 9.03 8.07
N LYS A 229 -5.85 8.79 6.80
CA LYS A 229 -6.78 8.47 5.71
C LYS A 229 -7.60 7.21 6.02
N ASN A 230 -6.93 6.14 6.44
CA ASN A 230 -7.60 4.89 6.74
C ASN A 230 -8.46 4.97 8.01
N ALA A 231 -8.06 5.74 9.02
CA ALA A 231 -8.86 5.99 10.21
C ALA A 231 -10.16 6.71 9.86
N LEU A 232 -10.10 7.73 8.99
CA LEU A 232 -11.30 8.43 8.52
C LEU A 232 -12.20 7.50 7.70
N ALA A 233 -11.63 6.73 6.78
CA ALA A 233 -12.39 5.74 6.00
C ALA A 233 -13.04 4.69 6.90
N PHE A 234 -12.30 4.16 7.89
CA PHE A 234 -12.81 3.22 8.89
C PHE A 234 -13.99 3.82 9.66
N TYR A 235 -13.84 5.05 10.16
CA TYR A 235 -14.89 5.73 10.90
C TYR A 235 -16.17 5.91 10.06
N ILE A 236 -16.02 6.33 8.81
CA ILE A 236 -17.15 6.51 7.88
C ILE A 236 -17.84 5.16 7.60
N LEU A 237 -17.07 4.12 7.31
CA LEU A 237 -17.60 2.83 6.85
C LEU A 237 -18.18 1.95 7.97
N PHE A 238 -17.66 2.04 9.20
CA PHE A 238 -17.98 1.08 10.26
C PHE A 238 -18.56 1.69 11.53
N ILE A 239 -18.53 3.03 11.69
CA ILE A 239 -19.03 3.70 12.90
C ILE A 239 -20.21 4.63 12.60
N VAL A 240 -20.13 5.39 11.50
CA VAL A 240 -21.20 6.34 11.10
C VAL A 240 -22.31 5.65 10.30
N HIS A 241 -22.04 4.46 9.76
CA HIS A 241 -23.02 3.60 9.09
C HIS A 241 -23.91 2.85 10.08
#